data_AF-A0A2E5YIB6-F1
#
_entry.id   AF-A0A2E5YIB6-F1
#
_cell.length_a   1.000
_cell.length_b   1.000
_cell.length_c   1.000
_cell.angle_alpha   90.00
_cell.angle_beta   90.00
_cell.angle_gamma   90.00
#
_symmetry.space_group_name_H-M   'P 1'
#
loop_
_entity.id
_entity.type
_entity.pdbx_description
1 polymer ?
#
loop_
_entity_poly.entity_id
_entity_poly.type
_entity_poly.pdbx_seq_one_letter_code
_entity_poly.pdbx_strand_id
1 'polypeptide(L)'
;MTRPPAASDPAPSAVDQESANSPDAVSSRESDALAMTQPAQTHATASEFQVADVPDPSDEIVVDQAGRPLGPRALRTRRRILKATVALLAEKPMRNMRVIDIARRIGSSPATFYQYFKDAEDVVLHLAGQMKESTPELVELILGDWEGPAGHERGRKITNLVIDHWEKFAPVLRARNNASDEGNLPLREERMAAMLPLVDAFKGVIARSIERAREGDEGDSTEEWAGGRVDPLVGATALASCLERLAMYNAWITDLGSSREEVVETTATFMQNLLTSRR
;
A
#
# COMPACT_ATOMS: atom_id res chain seq x y z
N MET A 1 -31.02 19.27 94.24
CA MET A 1 -29.55 19.25 94.43
C MET A 1 -29.01 18.24 93.43
N THR A 2 -28.13 18.53 92.47
CA THR A 2 -27.41 19.78 92.08
C THR A 2 -27.04 19.65 90.57
N ARG A 3 -26.70 20.73 89.84
CA ARG A 3 -26.49 20.73 88.35
C ARG A 3 -25.25 21.57 87.97
N PRO A 4 -24.82 21.60 86.68
CA PRO A 4 -23.97 20.64 85.94
C PRO A 4 -22.48 21.06 86.10
N PRO A 5 -21.62 21.50 85.13
CA PRO A 5 -21.66 21.61 83.64
C PRO A 5 -21.11 20.32 82.95
N ALA A 6 -20.74 20.20 81.66
CA ALA A 6 -20.56 21.17 80.55
C ALA A 6 -20.93 20.59 79.14
N ALA A 7 -20.15 20.93 78.11
CA ALA A 7 -20.23 20.67 76.66
C ALA A 7 -18.84 20.18 76.15
N SER A 8 -18.60 19.67 74.93
CA SER A 8 -19.13 20.07 73.62
C SER A 8 -18.99 18.98 72.53
N ASP A 9 -19.83 19.06 71.49
CA ASP A 9 -19.78 18.32 70.21
C ASP A 9 -18.67 18.87 69.27
N PRO A 10 -18.17 18.16 68.22
CA PRO A 10 -19.01 17.93 67.01
C PRO A 10 -18.74 16.71 66.10
N ALA A 11 -19.78 16.42 65.29
CA ALA A 11 -19.79 15.89 63.90
C ALA A 11 -19.51 14.38 63.63
N PRO A 12 -20.39 13.70 62.85
CA PRO A 12 -20.20 12.31 62.40
C PRO A 12 -19.81 12.20 60.90
N SER A 13 -19.11 11.13 60.51
CA SER A 13 -19.36 10.37 59.26
C SER A 13 -18.53 9.08 59.18
N ALA A 14 -19.22 7.99 58.86
CA ALA A 14 -18.79 6.60 58.68
C ALA A 14 -17.38 6.33 58.09
N VAL A 15 -16.69 5.36 58.72
CA VAL A 15 -15.56 4.58 58.16
C VAL A 15 -15.73 3.12 58.60
N ASP A 16 -15.47 2.19 57.66
CA ASP A 16 -15.32 0.73 57.77
C ASP A 16 -16.44 -0.13 58.41
N GLN A 17 -17.06 -0.98 57.59
CA GLN A 17 -16.69 -2.41 57.49
C GLN A 17 -17.61 -3.14 56.51
N GLU A 18 -17.10 -3.59 55.35
CA GLU A 18 -17.66 -4.77 54.69
C GLU A 18 -16.57 -5.62 54.02
N SER A 19 -16.81 -6.93 54.07
CA SER A 19 -15.93 -8.07 53.83
C SER A 19 -15.07 -8.06 52.57
N ALA A 20 -13.87 -8.62 52.72
CA ALA A 20 -13.03 -9.08 51.61
C ALA A 20 -13.75 -10.09 50.71
N ASN A 21 -13.53 -9.97 49.39
CA ASN A 21 -13.32 -11.14 48.54
C ASN A 21 -12.38 -10.80 47.36
N SER A 22 -11.49 -11.72 47.01
CA SER A 22 -10.39 -11.48 46.05
C SER A 22 -10.82 -11.69 44.58
N PRO A 23 -10.07 -11.15 43.61
CA PRO A 23 -10.48 -11.10 42.20
C PRO A 23 -9.93 -12.27 41.38
N ASP A 24 -10.77 -13.27 41.06
CA ASP A 24 -10.43 -14.37 40.14
C ASP A 24 -11.67 -14.82 39.31
N ALA A 25 -12.19 -13.92 38.46
CA ALA A 25 -13.35 -14.23 37.60
C ALA A 25 -13.43 -13.45 36.27
N VAL A 26 -12.32 -12.87 35.77
CA VAL A 26 -12.27 -12.18 34.45
C VAL A 26 -11.00 -12.57 33.67
N SER A 27 -10.76 -13.87 33.51
CA SER A 27 -9.69 -14.40 32.66
C SER A 27 -9.97 -15.85 32.26
N SER A 28 -10.88 -16.08 31.31
CA SER A 28 -11.14 -17.41 30.70
C SER A 28 -12.10 -17.43 29.49
N ARG A 29 -12.48 -16.28 28.89
CA ARG A 29 -13.43 -16.25 27.76
C ARG A 29 -13.06 -15.34 26.57
N GLU A 30 -11.88 -14.74 26.55
CA GLU A 30 -11.43 -13.86 25.44
C GLU A 30 -10.10 -14.31 24.80
N SER A 31 -9.76 -15.60 24.88
CA SER A 31 -8.49 -16.15 24.34
C SER A 31 -8.62 -16.91 23.02
N ASP A 32 -9.84 -17.16 22.52
CA ASP A 32 -10.09 -18.01 21.33
C ASP A 32 -10.55 -17.22 20.07
N ALA A 33 -10.54 -15.88 20.12
CA ALA A 33 -10.83 -15.02 18.98
C ALA A 33 -9.63 -14.08 18.71
N LEU A 34 -9.30 -13.86 17.44
CA LEU A 34 -8.15 -13.07 16.95
C LEU A 34 -6.77 -13.75 17.01
N ALA A 35 -6.72 -15.07 16.83
CA ALA A 35 -5.67 -15.61 15.97
C ALA A 35 -5.88 -15.06 14.55
N MET A 36 -5.20 -13.95 14.20
CA MET A 36 -5.14 -13.46 12.82
C MET A 36 -4.31 -14.43 11.99
N THR A 37 -4.93 -15.54 11.60
CA THR A 37 -4.41 -16.47 10.60
C THR A 37 -4.08 -15.64 9.37
N GLN A 38 -2.82 -15.66 8.93
CA GLN A 38 -2.45 -15.08 7.64
C GLN A 38 -3.42 -15.66 6.59
N PRO A 39 -4.04 -14.83 5.73
CA PRO A 39 -5.00 -15.33 4.77
C PRO A 39 -4.33 -16.46 3.99
N ALA A 40 -5.01 -17.60 3.93
CA ALA A 40 -4.55 -18.72 3.14
C ALA A 40 -4.26 -18.18 1.74
N GLN A 41 -3.08 -18.49 1.20
CA GLN A 41 -2.74 -18.13 -0.17
C GLN A 41 -3.52 -19.05 -1.10
N THR A 42 -4.83 -18.82 -1.18
CA THR A 42 -5.71 -19.47 -2.13
C THR A 42 -5.17 -19.11 -3.51
N HIS A 43 -4.71 -20.12 -4.23
CA HIS A 43 -4.27 -19.97 -5.61
C HIS A 43 -5.48 -19.70 -6.51
N ALA A 44 -6.03 -18.48 -6.42
CA ALA A 44 -6.64 -17.86 -7.58
C ALA A 44 -5.63 -17.99 -8.72
N THR A 45 -6.11 -18.34 -9.92
CA THR A 45 -5.28 -18.47 -11.11
C THR A 45 -4.88 -17.08 -11.62
N ALA A 46 -4.06 -16.39 -10.82
CA ALA A 46 -3.38 -15.18 -11.21
C ALA A 46 -2.60 -15.47 -12.49
N SER A 47 -2.71 -14.57 -13.47
CA SER A 47 -1.89 -14.62 -14.68
C SER A 47 -0.43 -14.78 -14.25
N GLU A 48 0.20 -15.90 -14.61
CA GLU A 48 1.57 -16.17 -14.17
C GLU A 48 2.47 -15.03 -14.64
N PHE A 49 3.07 -14.30 -13.69
CA PHE A 49 4.05 -13.26 -13.99
C PHE A 49 5.13 -13.83 -14.92
N GLN A 50 5.12 -13.40 -16.18
CA GLN A 50 6.10 -13.86 -17.16
C GLN A 50 7.28 -12.91 -17.15
N VAL A 51 8.50 -13.45 -17.21
CA VAL A 51 9.71 -12.61 -17.23
C VAL A 51 9.89 -11.88 -18.57
N ALA A 52 9.05 -12.16 -19.57
CA ALA A 52 8.88 -11.31 -20.75
C ALA A 52 8.22 -9.96 -20.42
N ASP A 53 7.51 -9.88 -19.30
CA ASP A 53 6.88 -8.65 -18.78
C ASP A 53 7.78 -7.80 -17.90
N VAL A 54 8.94 -8.32 -17.47
CA VAL A 54 10.02 -7.47 -16.97
C VAL A 54 10.56 -6.74 -18.20
N PRO A 55 10.48 -5.40 -18.28
CA PRO A 55 11.08 -4.68 -19.38
C PRO A 55 12.56 -5.04 -19.47
N ASP A 56 12.96 -5.73 -20.53
CA ASP A 56 14.36 -5.80 -20.91
C ASP A 56 14.77 -4.35 -21.18
N PRO A 57 15.79 -3.78 -20.50
CA PRO A 57 16.23 -2.43 -20.80
C PRO A 57 16.90 -2.49 -22.17
N SER A 58 16.10 -2.28 -23.23
CA SER A 58 16.49 -2.48 -24.62
C SER A 58 17.64 -1.59 -25.07
N ASP A 59 17.95 -0.55 -24.29
CA ASP A 59 18.89 0.52 -24.61
C ASP A 59 19.92 0.81 -23.50
N GLU A 60 19.91 0.08 -22.36
CA GLU A 60 20.94 0.25 -21.31
C GLU A 60 22.04 -0.82 -21.37
N ILE A 61 23.30 -0.36 -21.35
CA ILE A 61 24.45 -1.24 -21.19
C ILE A 61 24.49 -1.74 -19.74
N VAL A 62 23.88 -2.89 -19.48
CA VAL A 62 23.95 -3.53 -18.16
C VAL A 62 25.40 -3.93 -17.88
N VAL A 63 25.95 -3.43 -16.77
CA VAL A 63 27.31 -3.71 -16.30
C VAL A 63 27.34 -4.72 -15.15
N ASP A 64 28.50 -5.32 -14.91
CA ASP A 64 28.80 -6.03 -13.67
C ASP A 64 29.09 -5.07 -12.50
N GLN A 65 29.29 -5.63 -11.31
CA GLN A 65 29.63 -4.89 -10.08
C GLN A 65 30.99 -4.15 -10.16
N ALA A 66 31.76 -4.31 -11.24
CA ALA A 66 33.00 -3.58 -11.53
C ALA A 66 32.87 -2.61 -12.72
N GLY A 67 31.64 -2.32 -13.17
CA GLY A 67 31.35 -1.39 -14.26
C GLY A 67 31.63 -1.92 -15.67
N ARG A 68 31.85 -3.23 -15.85
CA ARG A 68 32.17 -3.84 -17.15
C ARG A 68 30.90 -4.33 -17.85
N PRO A 69 30.70 -4.06 -19.16
CA PRO A 69 29.52 -4.52 -19.90
C PRO A 69 29.30 -6.03 -19.84
N LEU A 70 28.06 -6.46 -19.56
CA LEU A 70 27.68 -7.87 -19.53
C LEU A 70 27.47 -8.42 -20.94
N GLY A 71 28.29 -9.41 -21.33
CA GLY A 71 28.09 -10.13 -22.58
C GLY A 71 26.79 -10.98 -22.61
N PRO A 72 26.33 -11.45 -23.78
CA PRO A 72 25.03 -12.12 -23.93
C PRO A 72 24.79 -13.34 -23.03
N ARG A 73 25.84 -14.09 -22.69
CA ARG A 73 25.76 -15.22 -21.74
C ARG A 73 25.51 -14.74 -20.31
N ALA A 74 26.13 -13.63 -19.92
CA ALA A 74 26.01 -13.04 -18.59
C ALA A 74 24.61 -12.42 -18.41
N LEU A 75 24.10 -11.72 -19.43
CA LEU A 75 22.70 -11.25 -19.47
C LEU A 75 21.68 -12.39 -19.30
N ARG A 76 21.87 -13.53 -19.97
CA ARG A 76 21.00 -14.71 -19.76
C ARG A 76 21.06 -15.24 -18.32
N THR A 77 22.24 -15.27 -17.69
CA THR A 77 22.37 -15.64 -16.28
C THR A 77 21.65 -14.65 -15.37
N ARG A 78 21.82 -13.34 -15.60
CA ARG A 78 21.16 -12.26 -14.87
C ARG A 78 19.63 -12.40 -14.93
N ARG A 79 19.05 -12.59 -16.13
CA ARG A 79 17.60 -12.82 -16.31
C ARG A 79 17.11 -14.09 -15.60
N ARG A 80 17.93 -15.15 -15.52
CA ARG A 80 17.60 -16.36 -14.74
C ARG A 80 17.59 -16.08 -13.23
N ILE A 81 18.50 -15.24 -12.72
CA ILE A 81 18.49 -14.77 -11.32
C ILE A 81 17.18 -14.03 -11.04
N LEU A 82 16.83 -13.03 -11.88
CA LEU A 82 15.56 -12.28 -11.76
C LEU A 82 14.34 -13.21 -11.72
N LYS A 83 14.24 -14.15 -12.67
CA LYS A 83 13.15 -15.14 -12.72
C LYS A 83 13.06 -15.99 -11.46
N ALA A 84 14.20 -16.45 -10.95
CA ALA A 84 14.25 -17.26 -9.74
C ALA A 84 13.85 -16.48 -8.49
N THR A 85 14.24 -15.21 -8.39
CA THR A 85 13.82 -14.33 -7.29
C THR A 85 12.31 -14.11 -7.27
N VAL A 86 11.68 -13.77 -8.40
CA VAL A 86 10.22 -13.55 -8.40
C VAL A 86 9.45 -14.83 -8.06
N ALA A 87 9.88 -15.98 -8.60
CA ALA A 87 9.28 -17.26 -8.24
C ALA A 87 9.46 -17.60 -6.75
N LEU A 88 10.59 -17.26 -6.13
CA LEU A 88 10.80 -17.43 -4.68
C LEU A 88 10.01 -16.43 -3.84
N LEU A 89 9.73 -15.21 -4.33
CA LEU A 89 8.88 -14.22 -3.65
C LEU A 89 7.40 -14.63 -3.64
N ALA A 90 6.94 -15.36 -4.66
CA ALA A 90 5.62 -15.96 -4.67
C ALA A 90 5.46 -17.09 -3.63
N GLU A 91 6.56 -17.75 -3.25
CA GLU A 91 6.56 -18.87 -2.31
C GLU A 91 6.81 -18.46 -0.84
N LYS A 92 7.54 -17.37 -0.59
CA LYS A 92 7.94 -16.96 0.77
C LYS A 92 8.31 -15.47 0.88
N PRO A 93 8.18 -14.84 2.06
CA PRO A 93 8.56 -13.45 2.26
C PRO A 93 10.06 -13.23 2.04
N MET A 94 10.42 -12.04 1.53
CA MET A 94 11.80 -11.67 1.15
C MET A 94 12.82 -11.91 2.27
N ARG A 95 12.50 -11.55 3.52
CA ARG A 95 13.36 -11.79 4.70
C ARG A 95 13.73 -13.26 4.95
N ASN A 96 12.96 -14.21 4.41
CA ASN A 96 13.24 -15.65 4.48
C ASN A 96 13.95 -16.18 3.21
N MET A 97 14.29 -15.31 2.25
CA MET A 97 15.04 -15.64 1.04
C MET A 97 16.54 -15.48 1.27
N ARG A 98 17.33 -16.42 0.75
CA ARG A 98 18.79 -16.37 0.80
C ARG A 98 19.35 -16.53 -0.61
N VAL A 99 20.53 -15.95 -0.85
CA VAL A 99 21.28 -16.09 -2.12
C VAL A 99 21.46 -17.55 -2.53
N ILE A 100 21.69 -18.46 -1.57
CA ILE A 100 21.82 -19.90 -1.85
C ILE A 100 20.53 -20.53 -2.40
N ASP A 101 19.35 -20.02 -2.04
CA ASP A 101 18.07 -20.53 -2.53
C ASP A 101 17.89 -20.15 -4.01
N ILE A 102 18.21 -18.89 -4.36
CA ILE A 102 18.20 -18.36 -5.74
C ILE A 102 19.22 -19.12 -6.61
N ALA A 103 20.46 -19.23 -6.14
CA ALA A 103 21.54 -19.91 -6.84
C ALA A 103 21.21 -21.39 -7.11
N ARG A 104 20.63 -22.09 -6.12
CA ARG A 104 20.14 -23.46 -6.27
C ARG A 104 19.02 -23.56 -7.31
N ARG A 105 18.05 -22.65 -7.29
CA ARG A 105 16.92 -22.65 -8.26
C ARG A 105 17.38 -22.45 -9.71
N ILE A 106 18.49 -21.75 -9.94
CA ILE A 106 19.10 -21.60 -11.28
C ILE A 106 20.19 -22.64 -11.59
N GLY A 107 20.42 -23.63 -10.73
CA GLY A 107 21.47 -24.65 -10.91
C GLY A 107 22.88 -24.05 -10.99
N SER A 108 23.18 -23.08 -10.12
CA SER A 108 24.44 -22.35 -10.10
C SER A 108 24.99 -22.17 -8.69
N SER A 109 26.20 -21.63 -8.58
CA SER A 109 26.85 -21.36 -7.29
C SER A 109 26.46 -19.98 -6.73
N PRO A 110 26.49 -19.77 -5.41
CA PRO A 110 26.37 -18.42 -4.82
C PRO A 110 27.44 -17.45 -5.36
N ALA A 111 28.67 -17.93 -5.64
CA ALA A 111 29.72 -17.12 -6.25
C ALA A 111 29.34 -16.60 -7.65
N THR A 112 28.49 -17.32 -8.40
CA THR A 112 27.94 -16.85 -9.68
C THR A 112 26.89 -15.76 -9.48
N PHE A 113 26.11 -15.79 -8.39
CA PHE A 113 25.14 -14.75 -8.07
C PHE A 113 25.83 -13.40 -7.78
N TYR A 114 26.87 -13.42 -6.94
CA TYR A 114 27.62 -12.22 -6.53
C TYR A 114 28.37 -11.50 -7.67
N GLN A 115 28.41 -12.07 -8.87
CA GLN A 115 28.88 -11.38 -10.08
C GLN A 115 27.88 -10.33 -10.60
N TYR A 116 26.61 -10.43 -10.21
CA TYR A 116 25.51 -9.61 -10.73
C TYR A 116 24.86 -8.74 -9.65
N PHE A 117 24.65 -9.28 -8.44
CA PHE A 117 23.92 -8.62 -7.36
C PHE A 117 24.62 -8.83 -6.02
N LYS A 118 24.60 -7.83 -5.13
CA LYS A 118 25.26 -7.91 -3.81
C LYS A 118 24.53 -8.83 -2.82
N ASP A 119 23.20 -8.89 -2.88
CA ASP A 119 22.33 -9.62 -1.96
C ASP A 119 20.93 -9.83 -2.61
N ALA A 120 19.96 -10.39 -1.86
CA ALA A 120 18.61 -10.61 -2.39
C ALA A 120 17.79 -9.31 -2.51
N GLU A 121 18.03 -8.31 -1.65
CA GLU A 121 17.31 -7.04 -1.66
C GLU A 121 17.67 -6.22 -2.89
N ASP A 122 18.93 -6.25 -3.31
CA ASP A 122 19.45 -5.68 -4.56
C ASP A 122 18.71 -6.19 -5.80
N VAL A 123 18.37 -7.47 -5.81
CA VAL A 123 17.55 -8.07 -6.88
C VAL A 123 16.12 -7.55 -6.84
N VAL A 124 15.54 -7.42 -5.64
CA VAL A 124 14.18 -6.90 -5.46
C VAL A 124 14.10 -5.41 -5.79
N LEU A 125 15.12 -4.62 -5.45
CA LEU A 125 15.24 -3.21 -5.81
C LEU A 125 15.31 -3.04 -7.33
N HIS A 126 16.16 -3.82 -8.01
CA HIS A 126 16.21 -3.79 -9.47
C HIS A 126 14.88 -4.21 -10.12
N LEU A 127 14.21 -5.24 -9.60
CA LEU A 127 12.91 -5.66 -10.08
C LEU A 127 11.83 -4.59 -9.84
N ALA A 128 11.85 -3.93 -8.68
CA ALA A 128 10.92 -2.86 -8.32
C ALA A 128 11.06 -1.64 -9.24
N GLY A 129 12.29 -1.17 -9.51
CA GLY A 129 12.52 -0.05 -10.44
C GLY A 129 12.16 -0.34 -11.90
N GLN A 130 11.94 -1.62 -12.25
CA GLN A 130 11.39 -2.02 -13.55
C GLN A 130 9.85 -2.04 -13.58
N MET A 131 9.17 -1.93 -12.43
CA MET A 131 7.72 -1.98 -12.28
C MET A 131 7.16 -0.56 -12.18
N LYS A 132 7.00 0.07 -13.34
CA LYS A 132 6.52 1.45 -13.47
C LYS A 132 5.03 1.54 -13.13
N GLU A 133 4.70 1.80 -11.86
CA GLU A 133 3.33 2.10 -11.42
C GLU A 133 2.82 3.42 -12.01
N SER A 134 3.70 4.40 -12.21
CA SER A 134 3.42 5.65 -12.92
C SER A 134 3.79 5.53 -14.40
N THR A 135 2.80 5.42 -15.27
CA THR A 135 3.00 5.57 -16.73
C THR A 135 2.50 6.93 -17.22
N PRO A 136 3.01 7.47 -18.34
CA PRO A 136 2.50 8.72 -18.92
C PRO A 136 1.00 8.69 -19.19
N GLU A 137 0.48 7.56 -19.69
CA GLU A 137 -0.94 7.37 -20.00
C GLU A 137 -1.81 7.41 -18.73
N LEU A 138 -1.30 6.88 -17.60
CA LEU A 138 -1.99 6.94 -16.31
C LEU A 138 -2.02 8.38 -15.76
N VAL A 139 -0.92 9.13 -15.91
CA VAL A 139 -0.84 10.54 -15.54
C VAL A 139 -1.78 11.40 -16.41
N GLU A 140 -1.82 11.18 -17.72
CA GLU A 140 -2.76 11.85 -18.64
C GLU A 140 -4.22 11.56 -18.28
N LEU A 141 -4.56 10.32 -17.91
CA LEU A 141 -5.89 9.97 -17.42
C LEU A 141 -6.24 10.77 -16.17
N ILE A 142 -5.34 10.84 -15.18
CA ILE A 142 -5.54 11.60 -13.94
C ILE A 142 -5.73 13.09 -14.23
N LEU A 143 -4.94 13.68 -15.13
CA LEU A 143 -4.99 15.11 -15.42
C LEU A 143 -6.24 15.57 -16.21
N GLY A 144 -7.02 14.65 -16.75
CA GLY A 144 -8.23 14.93 -17.53
C GLY A 144 -9.38 15.54 -16.71
N ASP A 145 -10.49 15.81 -17.39
CA ASP A 145 -11.71 16.33 -16.76
C ASP A 145 -12.39 15.26 -15.89
N TRP A 146 -12.84 15.65 -14.71
CA TRP A 146 -13.51 14.75 -13.76
C TRP A 146 -15.01 15.02 -13.61
N GLU A 147 -15.57 16.03 -14.28
CA GLU A 147 -17.01 16.33 -14.15
C GLU A 147 -17.92 15.23 -14.75
N GLY A 148 -19.06 14.99 -14.08
CA GLY A 148 -20.14 14.14 -14.58
C GLY A 148 -19.75 12.68 -14.91
N PRO A 149 -20.49 12.00 -15.80
CA PRO A 149 -20.24 10.58 -16.11
C PRO A 149 -18.84 10.29 -16.66
N ALA A 150 -18.20 11.27 -17.34
CA ALA A 150 -16.87 11.12 -17.91
C ALA A 150 -15.77 11.02 -16.84
N GLY A 151 -15.93 11.68 -15.70
CA GLY A 151 -15.03 11.52 -14.55
C GLY A 151 -15.12 10.15 -13.91
N HIS A 152 -16.33 9.62 -13.73
CA HIS A 152 -16.55 8.29 -13.18
C HIS A 152 -15.88 7.22 -14.05
N GLU A 153 -16.17 7.20 -15.35
CA GLU A 153 -15.57 6.25 -16.31
C GLU A 153 -14.03 6.32 -16.34
N ARG A 154 -13.46 7.52 -16.20
CA ARG A 154 -12.01 7.71 -16.03
C ARG A 154 -11.50 7.10 -14.73
N GLY A 155 -12.21 7.28 -13.62
CA GLY A 155 -11.94 6.60 -12.37
C GLY A 155 -11.98 5.07 -12.50
N ARG A 156 -12.96 4.53 -13.22
CA ARG A 156 -13.07 3.07 -13.48
C ARG A 156 -11.87 2.57 -14.29
N LYS A 157 -11.45 3.32 -15.33
CA LYS A 157 -10.28 2.98 -16.16
C LYS A 157 -8.97 3.05 -15.36
N ILE A 158 -8.75 4.10 -14.58
CA ILE A 158 -7.59 4.25 -13.69
C ILE A 158 -7.54 3.08 -12.71
N THR A 159 -8.65 2.75 -12.06
CA THR A 159 -8.69 1.67 -11.07
C THR A 159 -8.35 0.32 -11.69
N ASN A 160 -8.90 -0.01 -12.87
CA ASN A 160 -8.56 -1.26 -13.55
C ASN A 160 -7.07 -1.32 -13.93
N LEU A 161 -6.51 -0.26 -14.51
CA LEU A 161 -5.09 -0.22 -14.87
C LEU A 161 -4.16 -0.46 -13.66
N VAL A 162 -4.50 0.11 -12.49
CA VAL A 162 -3.72 -0.10 -11.27
C VAL A 162 -3.94 -1.51 -10.69
N ILE A 163 -5.17 -2.05 -10.71
CA ILE A 163 -5.41 -3.45 -10.31
C ILE A 163 -4.62 -4.41 -11.21
N ASP A 164 -4.69 -4.27 -12.53
CA ASP A 164 -3.98 -5.12 -13.49
C ASP A 164 -2.46 -5.08 -13.27
N HIS A 165 -1.91 -3.88 -13.00
CA HIS A 165 -0.51 -3.73 -12.64
C HIS A 165 -0.17 -4.46 -11.33
N TRP A 166 -0.98 -4.27 -10.29
CA TRP A 166 -0.76 -4.88 -8.99
C TRP A 166 -0.89 -6.40 -9.00
N GLU A 167 -1.88 -6.96 -9.70
CA GLU A 167 -2.03 -8.41 -9.90
C GLU A 167 -0.82 -9.01 -10.62
N LYS A 168 -0.39 -8.36 -11.70
CA LYS A 168 0.75 -8.80 -12.52
C LYS A 168 2.07 -8.81 -11.76
N PHE A 169 2.31 -7.82 -10.90
CA PHE A 169 3.60 -7.61 -10.24
C PHE A 169 3.59 -7.92 -8.72
N ALA A 170 2.48 -8.48 -8.20
CA ALA A 170 2.20 -8.61 -6.77
C ALA A 170 3.35 -9.13 -5.87
N PRO A 171 4.12 -10.18 -6.23
CA PRO A 171 5.16 -10.71 -5.33
C PRO A 171 6.29 -9.71 -5.07
N VAL A 172 6.65 -8.89 -6.06
CA VAL A 172 7.74 -7.90 -5.95
C VAL A 172 7.26 -6.63 -5.29
N LEU A 173 6.10 -6.09 -5.71
CA LEU A 173 5.56 -4.87 -5.10
C LEU A 173 5.26 -5.06 -3.60
N ARG A 174 4.73 -6.24 -3.22
CA ARG A 174 4.56 -6.63 -1.80
C ARG A 174 5.90 -6.73 -1.06
N ALA A 175 6.94 -7.28 -1.70
CA ALA A 175 8.27 -7.38 -1.09
C ALA A 175 8.91 -6.01 -0.87
N ARG A 176 8.86 -5.13 -1.88
CA ARG A 176 9.31 -3.73 -1.80
C ARG A 176 8.60 -2.99 -0.67
N ASN A 177 7.27 -3.06 -0.63
CA ASN A 177 6.46 -2.34 0.35
C ASN A 177 6.75 -2.82 1.77
N ASN A 178 6.76 -4.14 2.01
CA ASN A 178 7.09 -4.69 3.32
C ASN A 178 8.51 -4.27 3.77
N ALA A 179 9.50 -4.31 2.87
CA ALA A 179 10.86 -3.90 3.19
C ALA A 179 10.98 -2.39 3.47
N SER A 180 10.30 -1.55 2.69
CA SER A 180 10.15 -0.11 2.94
C SER A 180 9.61 0.16 4.34
N ASP A 181 8.56 -0.58 4.72
CA ASP A 181 7.87 -0.41 6.00
C ASP A 181 8.67 -1.02 7.18
N GLU A 182 9.50 -2.05 6.91
CA GLU A 182 10.54 -2.59 7.82
C GLU A 182 11.81 -1.70 7.90
N GLY A 183 11.88 -0.59 7.14
CA GLY A 183 12.94 0.43 7.25
C GLY A 183 14.05 0.39 6.18
N ASN A 184 13.90 -0.40 5.12
CA ASN A 184 14.87 -0.48 4.02
C ASN A 184 14.84 0.81 3.17
N LEU A 185 15.85 1.68 3.34
CA LEU A 185 15.90 2.99 2.70
C LEU A 185 15.84 2.94 1.16
N PRO A 186 16.67 2.14 0.44
CA PRO A 186 16.59 2.07 -1.03
C PRO A 186 15.22 1.62 -1.56
N LEU A 187 14.58 0.61 -0.93
CA LEU A 187 13.26 0.14 -1.35
C LEU A 187 12.14 1.14 -0.99
N ARG A 188 12.32 1.95 0.06
CA ARG A 188 11.45 3.08 0.39
C ARG A 188 11.60 4.23 -0.61
N GLU A 189 12.82 4.57 -1.01
CA GLU A 189 13.09 5.59 -2.04
C GLU A 189 12.49 5.19 -3.38
N GLU A 190 12.66 3.93 -3.80
CA GLU A 190 12.03 3.37 -5.00
C GLU A 190 10.49 3.42 -4.93
N ARG A 191 9.88 3.00 -3.81
CA ARG A 191 8.42 3.11 -3.61
C ARG A 191 7.94 4.56 -3.74
N MET A 192 8.64 5.50 -3.13
CA MET A 192 8.30 6.92 -3.22
C MET A 192 8.43 7.46 -4.65
N ALA A 193 9.50 7.09 -5.37
CA ALA A 193 9.71 7.48 -6.76
C ALA A 193 8.62 6.94 -7.69
N ALA A 194 8.18 5.68 -7.49
CA ALA A 194 7.10 5.07 -8.25
C ALA A 194 5.73 5.74 -8.05
N MET A 195 5.45 6.22 -6.84
CA MET A 195 4.16 6.88 -6.48
C MET A 195 4.12 8.39 -6.79
N LEU A 196 5.25 9.10 -6.71
CA LEU A 196 5.30 10.56 -6.76
C LEU A 196 4.58 11.20 -7.97
N PRO A 197 4.72 10.69 -9.22
CA PRO A 197 4.02 11.27 -10.37
C PRO A 197 2.49 11.21 -10.26
N LEU A 198 1.92 10.14 -9.67
CA LEU A 198 0.48 10.07 -9.43
C LEU A 198 0.04 11.08 -8.37
N VAL A 199 0.83 11.22 -7.29
CA VAL A 199 0.56 12.19 -6.22
C VAL A 199 0.59 13.62 -6.75
N ASP A 200 1.59 14.01 -7.56
CA ASP A 200 1.64 15.35 -8.14
C ASP A 200 0.51 15.58 -9.16
N ALA A 201 0.14 14.58 -9.95
CA ALA A 201 -1.00 14.67 -10.87
C ALA A 201 -2.33 14.90 -10.13
N PHE A 202 -2.65 14.06 -9.12
CA PHE A 202 -3.85 14.22 -8.29
C PHE A 202 -3.86 15.55 -7.54
N LYS A 203 -2.73 15.95 -6.95
CA LYS A 203 -2.57 17.25 -6.26
C LYS A 203 -2.88 18.43 -7.18
N GLY A 204 -2.42 18.37 -8.44
CA GLY A 204 -2.74 19.36 -9.45
C GLY A 204 -4.23 19.45 -9.77
N VAL A 205 -4.93 18.32 -9.85
CA VAL A 205 -6.39 18.27 -10.06
C VAL A 205 -7.14 18.84 -8.84
N ILE A 206 -6.80 18.40 -7.62
CA ILE A 206 -7.43 18.87 -6.38
C ILE A 206 -7.27 20.39 -6.23
N ALA A 207 -6.07 20.92 -6.50
CA ALA A 207 -5.82 22.36 -6.46
C ALA A 207 -6.72 23.13 -7.45
N ARG A 208 -6.81 22.69 -8.71
CA ARG A 208 -7.69 23.30 -9.72
C ARG A 208 -9.17 23.19 -9.35
N SER A 209 -9.61 22.10 -8.72
CA SER A 209 -11.00 21.97 -8.26
C SER A 209 -11.32 22.99 -7.16
N ILE A 210 -10.42 23.17 -6.19
CA ILE A 210 -10.59 24.14 -5.09
C ILE A 210 -10.57 25.59 -5.62
N GLU A 211 -9.77 25.89 -6.64
CA GLU A 211 -9.72 27.22 -7.25
C GLU A 211 -11.00 27.54 -8.03
N ARG A 212 -11.44 26.64 -8.93
CA ARG A 212 -12.71 26.79 -9.66
C ARG A 212 -13.93 26.95 -8.75
N ALA A 213 -13.95 26.24 -7.62
CA ALA A 213 -15.10 26.31 -6.71
C ALA A 213 -15.18 27.68 -6.00
N ARG A 214 -14.04 28.27 -5.60
CA ARG A 214 -13.98 29.65 -5.08
C ARG A 214 -14.38 30.70 -6.09
N GLU A 215 -14.07 30.50 -7.37
CA GLU A 215 -14.48 31.39 -8.46
C GLU A 215 -15.97 31.27 -8.79
N GLY A 216 -16.59 30.12 -8.50
CA GLY A 216 -18.01 29.85 -8.74
C GLY A 216 -18.96 30.27 -7.61
N ASP A 217 -18.44 30.57 -6.41
CA ASP A 217 -19.23 30.85 -5.20
C ASP A 217 -19.77 32.31 -5.14
N GLU A 218 -19.76 33.04 -6.26
CA GLU A 218 -20.43 34.36 -6.37
C GLU A 218 -21.97 34.26 -6.47
N GLY A 219 -22.58 33.06 -6.43
CA GLY A 219 -24.02 32.88 -6.69
C GLY A 219 -24.72 31.71 -6.00
N ASP A 220 -25.45 32.03 -4.91
CA ASP A 220 -26.72 31.40 -4.47
C ASP A 220 -26.81 29.85 -4.48
N SER A 221 -25.73 29.16 -4.09
CA SER A 221 -25.79 27.72 -3.81
C SER A 221 -26.14 27.49 -2.34
N THR A 222 -27.25 26.79 -2.07
CA THR A 222 -27.82 26.59 -0.72
C THR A 222 -27.46 25.24 -0.09
N GLU A 223 -26.65 24.42 -0.76
CA GLU A 223 -26.12 23.15 -0.24
C GLU A 223 -24.71 23.37 0.35
N GLU A 224 -24.65 23.73 1.63
CA GLU A 224 -23.39 23.88 2.37
C GLU A 224 -22.60 22.56 2.40
N TRP A 225 -21.37 22.56 1.88
CA TRP A 225 -20.48 21.39 1.93
C TRP A 225 -20.12 21.08 3.39
N ALA A 226 -20.74 20.04 3.95
CA ALA A 226 -20.59 19.64 5.35
C ALA A 226 -19.21 19.01 5.71
N GLY A 227 -18.26 18.96 4.77
CA GLY A 227 -16.95 18.34 4.96
C GLY A 227 -15.84 19.33 5.31
N GLY A 228 -14.78 18.86 5.96
CA GLY A 228 -13.61 19.68 6.28
C GLY A 228 -12.79 20.12 5.05
N ARG A 229 -11.93 21.13 5.24
CA ARG A 229 -10.92 21.55 4.25
C ARG A 229 -9.97 20.39 3.93
N VAL A 230 -9.73 20.17 2.64
CA VAL A 230 -8.69 19.25 2.15
C VAL A 230 -7.46 20.05 1.71
N ASP A 231 -6.28 19.66 2.20
CA ASP A 231 -5.01 20.09 1.64
C ASP A 231 -4.69 19.30 0.36
N PRO A 232 -4.29 19.93 -0.77
CA PRO A 232 -4.08 19.21 -2.03
C PRO A 232 -3.02 18.10 -1.98
N LEU A 233 -1.94 18.27 -1.21
CA LEU A 233 -0.89 17.26 -1.10
C LEU A 233 -1.36 16.09 -0.23
N VAL A 234 -1.98 16.38 0.92
CA VAL A 234 -2.51 15.35 1.82
C VAL A 234 -3.63 14.57 1.13
N GLY A 235 -4.55 15.25 0.43
CA GLY A 235 -5.63 14.64 -0.33
C GLY A 235 -5.13 13.72 -1.44
N ALA A 236 -4.14 14.17 -2.22
CA ALA A 236 -3.52 13.36 -3.26
C ALA A 236 -2.78 12.14 -2.71
N THR A 237 -2.08 12.30 -1.59
CA THR A 237 -1.36 11.21 -0.90
C THR A 237 -2.35 10.17 -0.36
N ALA A 238 -3.44 10.61 0.25
CA ALA A 238 -4.52 9.74 0.71
C ALA A 238 -5.16 8.98 -0.46
N LEU A 239 -5.42 9.66 -1.58
CA LEU A 239 -6.02 9.06 -2.76
C LEU A 239 -5.14 7.97 -3.39
N ALA A 240 -3.86 8.29 -3.62
CA ALA A 240 -2.88 7.33 -4.12
C ALA A 240 -2.72 6.13 -3.17
N SER A 241 -2.74 6.36 -1.85
CA SER A 241 -2.66 5.30 -0.84
C SER A 241 -3.90 4.40 -0.83
N CYS A 242 -5.11 4.96 -0.99
CA CYS A 242 -6.35 4.19 -1.11
C CYS A 242 -6.36 3.35 -2.40
N LEU A 243 -5.94 3.94 -3.53
CA LEU A 243 -5.86 3.26 -4.82
C LEU A 243 -4.86 2.10 -4.79
N GLU A 244 -3.65 2.31 -4.25
CA GLU A 244 -2.64 1.26 -4.00
C GLU A 244 -3.22 0.13 -3.12
N ARG A 245 -3.89 0.50 -2.02
CA ARG A 245 -4.37 -0.47 -1.02
C ARG A 245 -5.54 -1.31 -1.52
N LEU A 246 -6.48 -0.71 -2.24
CA LEU A 246 -7.61 -1.42 -2.85
C LEU A 246 -7.15 -2.32 -3.99
N ALA A 247 -6.18 -1.88 -4.80
CA ALA A 247 -5.56 -2.74 -5.81
C ALA A 247 -4.86 -3.96 -5.20
N MET A 248 -4.09 -3.76 -4.12
CA MET A 248 -3.43 -4.85 -3.39
C MET A 248 -4.41 -5.85 -2.74
N TYR A 249 -5.59 -5.38 -2.30
CA TYR A 249 -6.60 -6.20 -1.60
C TYR A 249 -7.73 -6.72 -2.49
N ASN A 250 -7.79 -6.40 -3.79
CA ASN A 250 -8.94 -6.71 -4.65
C ASN A 250 -9.37 -8.20 -4.62
N ALA A 251 -8.40 -9.13 -4.63
CA ALA A 251 -8.67 -10.56 -4.54
C ALA A 251 -9.24 -10.97 -3.17
N TRP A 252 -8.68 -10.43 -2.08
CA TRP A 252 -9.17 -10.69 -0.72
C TRP A 252 -10.57 -10.09 -0.49
N ILE A 253 -10.85 -8.92 -1.07
CA ILE A 253 -12.19 -8.30 -1.05
C ILE A 253 -13.21 -9.17 -1.82
N THR A 254 -12.76 -9.85 -2.88
CA THR A 254 -13.57 -10.84 -3.61
C THR A 254 -13.81 -12.09 -2.76
N ASP A 255 -12.79 -12.60 -2.06
CA ASP A 255 -12.92 -13.73 -1.12
C ASP A 255 -13.89 -13.43 0.05
N LEU A 256 -14.03 -12.15 0.45
CA LEU A 256 -15.00 -11.68 1.43
C LEU A 256 -16.44 -11.59 0.89
N GLY A 257 -16.69 -11.93 -0.38
CA GLY A 257 -18.01 -11.97 -1.00
C GLY A 257 -18.41 -10.70 -1.78
N SER A 258 -17.48 -9.79 -2.02
CA SER A 258 -17.66 -8.67 -2.97
C SER A 258 -17.15 -9.06 -4.37
N SER A 259 -17.02 -8.10 -5.28
CA SER A 259 -16.50 -8.33 -6.64
C SER A 259 -15.46 -7.29 -7.05
N ARG A 260 -14.67 -7.61 -8.08
CA ARG A 260 -13.76 -6.64 -8.71
C ARG A 260 -14.51 -5.45 -9.31
N GLU A 261 -15.74 -5.64 -9.80
CA GLU A 261 -16.59 -4.56 -10.30
C GLU A 261 -16.95 -3.58 -9.18
N GLU A 262 -17.39 -4.07 -8.02
CA GLU A 262 -17.69 -3.23 -6.84
C GLU A 262 -16.46 -2.47 -6.32
N VAL A 263 -15.27 -3.09 -6.35
CA VAL A 263 -14.01 -2.40 -6.04
C VAL A 263 -13.73 -1.27 -7.03
N VAL A 264 -13.95 -1.50 -8.33
CA VAL A 264 -13.77 -0.51 -9.40
C VAL A 264 -14.77 0.64 -9.26
N GLU A 265 -16.07 0.37 -9.08
CA GLU A 265 -17.10 1.40 -8.91
C GLU A 265 -16.87 2.26 -7.65
N THR A 266 -16.56 1.61 -6.52
CA THR A 266 -16.31 2.29 -5.25
C THR A 266 -15.09 3.20 -5.34
N THR A 267 -14.00 2.70 -5.94
CA THR A 267 -12.75 3.48 -6.07
C THR A 267 -12.91 4.62 -7.08
N ALA A 268 -13.66 4.40 -8.16
CA ALA A 268 -13.99 5.44 -9.15
C ALA A 268 -14.82 6.57 -8.52
N THR A 269 -15.87 6.23 -7.78
CA THR A 269 -16.73 7.19 -7.06
C THR A 269 -15.91 7.97 -6.01
N PHE A 270 -15.06 7.28 -5.25
CA PHE A 270 -14.19 7.90 -4.26
C PHE A 270 -13.18 8.88 -4.88
N MET A 271 -12.53 8.49 -6.00
CA MET A 271 -11.67 9.40 -6.77
C MET A 271 -12.46 10.62 -7.26
N GLN A 272 -13.60 10.42 -7.92
CA GLN A 272 -14.37 11.53 -8.47
C GLN A 272 -14.77 12.52 -7.37
N ASN A 273 -15.36 12.05 -6.26
CA ASN A 273 -15.79 12.90 -5.15
C ASN A 273 -14.66 13.78 -4.57
N LEU A 274 -13.43 13.26 -4.52
CA LEU A 274 -12.28 14.00 -4.01
C LEU A 274 -11.67 14.99 -5.04
N LEU A 275 -11.89 14.73 -6.33
CA LEU A 275 -11.30 15.46 -7.45
C LEU A 275 -12.25 16.49 -8.11
N THR A 276 -13.57 16.36 -7.94
CA THR A 276 -14.61 17.32 -8.40
C THR A 276 -15.33 18.01 -7.25
N SER A 277 -14.68 18.17 -6.10
CA SER A 277 -15.40 18.61 -4.91
C SER A 277 -15.98 20.02 -5.10
N ARG A 278 -17.32 20.10 -5.16
CA ARG A 278 -18.07 21.32 -4.84
C ARG A 278 -17.71 21.71 -3.40
N ARG A 279 -17.07 22.86 -3.20
CA ARG A 279 -16.44 23.28 -1.93
C ARG A 279 -16.32 24.79 -1.82
#